data_AF-F8P839-F1
#
_entry.id   AF-F8P839-F1
#
_cell.length_a   1.000
_cell.length_b   1.000
_cell.length_c   1.000
_cell.angle_alpha   90.00
_cell.angle_beta   90.00
_cell.angle_gamma   90.00
#
_symmetry.space_group_name_H-M   'P 1'
#
loop_
_entity.id
_entity.type
_entity.pdbx_description
1 polymer ?
#
loop_
_entity_poly.entity_id
_entity_poly.type
_entity_poly.pdbx_seq_one_letter_code
_entity_poly.pdbx_strand_id
1 'polypeptide(L)'
;MADPANSSRVKKVSIRTPSGTKEIEAALVVDCTGPARVGVKMLERAGYGNAESYSKGTLPLNELKVTYDQKIRYSTFDFPIPSDLAKRLPIPGGFEGGGAVYATLTEPGKDRRSIYASRVDGDRLQLCFGTWADDDLPRTLQAAKEYMNTMVLQLPPPEWFSEMLDLLAEVEDRMTFSVVHVPPTSYIRFHQAVSLPSNWVAIGDSVMRLNPVFGQGCSKALIGAITLNTALHEAKVNGNGIPSNFSKSFFKLQQPKIEGFWEGTKNYDYSYDTTVPITGETLTTGSILRWYMRRLQTLALTDKQANSAFWHSGMILSPGITVFQPLIVMKILWSLVVQRCT
;
A
#
# COMPACT_ATOMS: atom_id res chain seq x y z
N MET A 1 8.10 12.02 -27.34
CA MET A 1 9.27 12.11 -28.23
C MET A 1 10.30 13.02 -27.58
N ALA A 2 11.57 12.63 -27.62
CA ALA A 2 12.66 13.50 -27.16
C ALA A 2 12.71 14.78 -28.02
N ASP A 3 13.15 15.89 -27.45
CA ASP A 3 13.37 17.12 -28.18
C ASP A 3 14.68 17.03 -28.98
N PRO A 4 14.67 17.11 -30.33
CA PRO A 4 15.89 17.10 -31.13
C PRO A 4 16.82 18.28 -30.81
N ALA A 5 16.28 19.41 -30.36
CA ALA A 5 17.04 20.60 -29.99
C ALA A 5 17.52 20.57 -28.53
N ASN A 6 16.91 19.75 -27.68
CA ASN A 6 17.27 19.60 -26.27
C ASN A 6 17.00 18.17 -25.78
N SER A 7 17.96 17.28 -26.00
CA SER A 7 17.83 15.86 -25.62
C SER A 7 17.44 15.63 -24.16
N SER A 8 17.67 16.59 -23.26
CA SER A 8 17.27 16.52 -21.84
C SER A 8 15.77 16.77 -21.57
N ARG A 9 14.94 16.93 -22.60
CA ARG A 9 13.50 17.24 -22.47
C ARG A 9 12.61 16.41 -23.37
N VAL A 10 11.43 16.06 -22.87
CA VAL A 10 10.33 15.57 -23.70
C VAL A 10 9.68 16.76 -24.40
N LYS A 11 9.73 16.80 -25.73
CA LYS A 11 9.09 17.86 -26.52
C LYS A 11 7.57 17.72 -26.57
N LYS A 12 7.11 16.50 -26.88
CA LYS A 12 5.70 16.21 -27.12
C LYS A 12 5.29 14.80 -26.72
N VAL A 13 4.04 14.65 -26.35
CA VAL A 13 3.37 13.35 -26.12
C VAL A 13 2.33 13.10 -27.20
N SER A 14 2.19 11.84 -27.59
CA SER A 14 1.19 11.40 -28.56
C SER A 14 0.08 10.68 -27.80
N ILE A 15 -1.16 11.17 -27.95
CA ILE A 15 -2.35 10.59 -27.32
C ILE A 15 -3.28 10.04 -28.39
N ARG A 16 -3.88 8.88 -28.10
CA ARG A 16 -4.92 8.30 -28.95
C ARG A 16 -6.28 8.77 -28.44
N THR A 17 -7.04 9.41 -29.32
CA THR A 17 -8.41 9.85 -29.08
C THR A 17 -9.38 9.07 -29.97
N PRO A 18 -10.70 9.10 -29.71
CA PRO A 18 -11.68 8.54 -30.64
C PRO A 18 -11.58 9.11 -32.07
N SER A 19 -11.14 10.38 -32.19
CA SER A 19 -10.91 11.08 -33.47
C SER A 19 -9.53 10.81 -34.11
N GLY A 20 -8.72 9.91 -33.54
CA GLY A 20 -7.38 9.59 -34.04
C GLY A 20 -6.25 10.02 -33.11
N THR A 21 -5.02 9.98 -33.62
CA THR A 21 -3.82 10.35 -32.86
C THR A 21 -3.62 11.85 -32.87
N LYS A 22 -3.43 12.44 -31.68
CA LYS A 22 -3.09 13.85 -31.50
C LYS A 22 -1.76 14.00 -30.79
N GLU A 23 -0.97 14.98 -31.20
CA GLU A 23 0.26 15.38 -30.51
C GLU A 23 0.01 16.60 -29.62
N ILE A 24 0.63 16.60 -28.44
CA ILE A 24 0.56 17.69 -27.47
C ILE A 24 1.99 18.06 -27.09
N GLU A 25 2.37 19.32 -27.31
CA GLU A 25 3.64 19.87 -26.80
C GLU A 25 3.65 19.88 -25.27
N ALA A 26 4.75 19.41 -24.68
CA ALA A 26 4.83 19.07 -23.27
C ALA A 26 5.76 20.02 -22.52
N ALA A 27 5.17 20.98 -21.79
CA ALA A 27 5.92 21.75 -20.80
C ALA A 27 6.39 20.85 -19.64
N LEU A 28 5.53 19.93 -19.21
CA LEU A 28 5.74 18.92 -18.18
C LEU A 28 4.92 17.67 -18.51
N VAL A 29 5.49 16.49 -18.25
CA VAL A 29 4.80 15.20 -18.33
C VAL A 29 4.78 14.56 -16.95
N VAL A 30 3.60 14.15 -16.50
CA VAL A 30 3.41 13.46 -15.22
C VAL A 30 2.80 12.09 -15.51
N ASP A 31 3.53 11.02 -15.25
CA ASP A 31 3.02 9.65 -15.36
C ASP A 31 2.13 9.32 -14.14
N CYS A 32 0.82 9.25 -14.41
CA CYS A 32 -0.22 8.78 -13.50
C CYS A 32 -0.95 7.55 -14.05
N THR A 33 -0.30 6.76 -14.92
CA THR A 33 -0.91 5.58 -15.58
C THR A 33 -1.08 4.37 -14.66
N GLY A 34 -0.71 4.51 -13.38
CA GLY A 34 -0.93 3.54 -12.34
C GLY A 34 -0.15 2.24 -12.62
N PRO A 35 -0.74 1.06 -12.37
CA PRO A 35 -0.06 -0.23 -12.58
C PRO A 35 0.44 -0.47 -14.01
N ALA A 36 -0.11 0.24 -15.00
CA ALA A 36 0.32 0.13 -16.40
C ALA A 36 1.75 0.68 -16.62
N ARG A 37 2.20 1.64 -15.79
CA ARG A 37 3.58 2.19 -15.75
C ARG A 37 4.11 2.55 -17.12
N VAL A 38 3.26 3.20 -17.91
CA VAL A 38 3.51 3.43 -19.34
C VAL A 38 4.74 4.33 -19.53
N GLY A 39 5.04 5.21 -18.57
CA GLY A 39 6.17 6.13 -18.61
C GLY A 39 7.52 5.44 -18.80
N VAL A 40 7.80 4.31 -18.13
CA VAL A 40 9.08 3.59 -18.30
C VAL A 40 9.28 3.18 -19.76
N LYS A 41 8.26 2.54 -20.36
CA LYS A 41 8.29 2.11 -21.77
C LYS A 41 8.41 3.30 -22.73
N MET A 42 7.77 4.42 -22.41
CA MET A 42 7.83 5.64 -23.23
C MET A 42 9.21 6.30 -23.17
N LEU A 43 9.83 6.32 -21.99
CA LEU A 43 11.16 6.87 -21.78
C LEU A 43 12.21 6.06 -22.53
N GLU A 44 12.20 4.73 -22.40
CA GLU A 44 13.10 3.83 -23.14
C GLU A 44 12.99 4.03 -24.65
N ARG A 45 11.77 4.05 -25.20
CA ARG A 45 11.53 4.28 -26.63
C ARG A 45 11.99 5.65 -27.11
N ALA A 46 12.05 6.63 -26.22
CA ALA A 46 12.54 7.97 -26.53
C ALA A 46 14.05 8.13 -26.31
N GLY A 47 14.77 7.06 -25.95
CA GLY A 47 16.22 7.05 -25.77
C GLY A 47 16.69 7.50 -24.38
N TYR A 48 15.79 7.61 -23.40
CA TYR A 48 16.14 7.97 -22.03
C TYR A 48 16.56 6.76 -21.21
N GLY A 49 17.15 7.00 -20.04
CA GLY A 49 17.34 5.97 -19.03
C GLY A 49 18.57 5.09 -19.15
N ASN A 50 19.48 5.43 -20.05
CA ASN A 50 20.75 4.74 -20.23
C ASN A 50 21.89 5.77 -20.27
N ALA A 51 23.10 5.33 -19.94
CA ALA A 51 24.33 6.10 -20.06
C ALA A 51 25.52 5.17 -20.33
N GLU A 52 26.60 5.72 -20.88
CA GLU A 52 27.86 4.98 -21.10
C GLU A 52 28.56 4.61 -19.79
N SER A 53 28.39 5.44 -18.75
CA SER A 53 28.92 5.18 -17.41
C SER A 53 27.93 5.61 -16.34
N TYR A 54 28.00 4.96 -15.17
CA TYR A 54 27.07 5.14 -14.06
C TYR A 54 27.80 5.62 -12.82
N SER A 55 27.35 6.73 -12.24
CA SER A 55 27.77 7.12 -10.90
C SER A 55 27.23 6.16 -9.85
N LYS A 56 27.94 6.05 -8.71
CA LYS A 56 27.51 5.20 -7.58
C LYS A 56 26.06 5.50 -7.19
N GLY A 57 25.24 4.45 -7.10
CA GLY A 57 23.82 4.55 -6.72
C GLY A 57 22.89 5.03 -7.85
N THR A 58 23.41 5.18 -9.06
CA THR A 58 22.62 5.47 -10.27
C THR A 58 22.46 4.17 -11.09
N LEU A 59 21.27 3.96 -11.63
CA LEU A 59 20.87 2.73 -12.32
C LEU A 59 20.21 3.05 -13.68
N PRO A 60 20.32 2.15 -14.67
CA PRO A 60 19.54 2.24 -15.90
C PRO A 60 18.05 1.97 -15.64
N LEU A 61 17.17 2.45 -16.54
CA LEU A 61 15.71 2.36 -16.38
C LEU A 61 15.20 0.94 -16.12
N ASN A 62 15.79 -0.05 -16.79
CA ASN A 62 15.41 -1.46 -16.70
C ASN A 62 15.78 -2.12 -15.35
N GLU A 63 16.64 -1.50 -14.54
CA GLU A 63 17.07 -2.00 -13.22
C GLU A 63 16.43 -1.26 -12.04
N LEU A 64 15.62 -0.23 -12.31
CA LEU A 64 14.99 0.57 -11.24
C LEU A 64 13.89 -0.17 -10.49
N LYS A 65 13.24 -1.14 -11.15
CA LYS A 65 12.10 -1.86 -10.60
C LYS A 65 12.58 -2.98 -9.68
N VAL A 66 12.18 -2.89 -8.42
CA VAL A 66 12.22 -4.02 -7.49
C VAL A 66 10.81 -4.57 -7.29
N THR A 67 10.71 -5.87 -7.02
CA THR A 67 9.44 -6.57 -6.83
C THR A 67 9.60 -7.69 -5.81
N TYR A 68 8.58 -7.92 -5.01
CA TYR A 68 8.41 -9.13 -4.21
C TYR A 68 6.98 -9.64 -4.38
N ASP A 69 6.75 -10.92 -4.14
CA ASP A 69 5.43 -11.54 -4.27
C ASP A 69 4.94 -12.05 -2.91
N GLN A 70 4.04 -11.27 -2.32
CA GLN A 70 3.41 -11.56 -1.03
C GLN A 70 2.37 -12.68 -1.06
N LYS A 71 2.04 -13.23 -2.23
CA LYS A 71 1.03 -14.29 -2.41
C LYS A 71 -0.34 -13.96 -1.79
N ILE A 72 -0.73 -12.68 -1.79
CA ILE A 72 -2.01 -12.28 -1.24
C ILE A 72 -3.15 -12.62 -2.21
N ARG A 73 -4.16 -13.28 -1.68
CA ARG A 73 -5.45 -13.50 -2.34
C ARG A 73 -6.57 -13.10 -1.39
N TYR A 74 -7.69 -12.62 -1.93
CA TYR A 74 -8.88 -12.41 -1.11
C TYR A 74 -10.18 -12.62 -1.89
N SER A 75 -11.22 -13.01 -1.18
CA SER A 75 -12.60 -12.95 -1.67
C SER A 75 -13.36 -11.84 -0.95
N THR A 76 -14.26 -11.19 -1.70
CA THR A 76 -15.08 -10.10 -1.18
C THR A 76 -16.54 -10.40 -1.40
N PHE A 77 -17.31 -10.27 -0.33
CA PHE A 77 -18.75 -10.36 -0.29
C PHE A 77 -19.23 -8.95 0.01
N ASP A 78 -20.07 -8.38 -0.85
CA ASP A 78 -20.51 -7.01 -0.72
C ASP A 78 -22.04 -6.96 -0.79
N PHE A 79 -22.64 -6.68 0.37
CA PHE A 79 -24.06 -6.79 0.62
C PHE A 79 -24.71 -5.40 0.66
N PRO A 80 -25.79 -5.16 -0.10
CA PRO A 80 -26.67 -4.03 0.19
C PRO A 80 -27.42 -4.30 1.49
N ILE A 81 -27.45 -3.32 2.40
CA ILE A 81 -28.07 -3.45 3.72
C ILE A 81 -29.32 -2.58 3.80
N PRO A 82 -30.52 -3.17 3.67
CA PRO A 82 -31.77 -2.46 3.92
C PRO A 82 -31.85 -1.92 5.34
N SER A 83 -32.60 -0.83 5.53
CA SER A 83 -32.74 -0.16 6.83
C SER A 83 -33.32 -1.04 7.95
N ASP A 84 -34.15 -2.03 7.63
CA ASP A 84 -34.68 -2.99 8.61
C ASP A 84 -33.63 -4.01 9.04
N LEU A 85 -32.78 -4.47 8.11
CA LEU A 85 -31.66 -5.37 8.40
C LEU A 85 -30.59 -4.62 9.21
N ALA A 86 -30.26 -3.39 8.83
CA ALA A 86 -29.30 -2.53 9.53
C ALA A 86 -29.56 -2.43 11.05
N LYS A 87 -30.85 -2.39 11.44
CA LYS A 87 -31.28 -2.31 12.85
C LYS A 87 -31.14 -3.63 13.61
N ARG A 88 -31.10 -4.76 12.89
CA ARG A 88 -31.03 -6.11 13.44
C ARG A 88 -29.61 -6.67 13.48
N LEU A 89 -28.70 -6.14 12.65
CA LEU A 89 -27.31 -6.59 12.65
C LEU A 89 -26.67 -6.41 14.04
N PRO A 90 -26.06 -7.46 14.63
CA PRO A 90 -25.50 -7.43 15.98
C PRO A 90 -24.12 -6.76 16.02
N ILE A 91 -23.91 -5.72 15.19
CA ILE A 91 -22.64 -4.99 15.11
C ILE A 91 -22.50 -4.13 16.38
N PRO A 92 -21.39 -4.25 17.13
CA PRO A 92 -21.13 -3.41 18.28
C PRO A 92 -21.16 -1.92 17.90
N GLY A 93 -21.99 -1.12 18.58
CA GLY A 93 -22.21 0.30 18.25
C GLY A 93 -23.22 0.55 17.12
N GLY A 94 -23.81 -0.50 16.54
CA GLY A 94 -24.82 -0.43 15.48
C GLY A 94 -24.22 -0.23 14.08
N PHE A 95 -25.00 -0.57 13.04
CA PHE A 95 -24.56 -0.47 11.63
C PHE A 95 -24.24 0.98 11.20
N GLU A 96 -24.87 1.98 11.82
CA GLU A 96 -24.59 3.40 11.57
C GLU A 96 -23.40 3.95 12.40
N GLY A 97 -22.82 3.14 13.30
CA GLY A 97 -21.85 3.60 14.31
C GLY A 97 -20.44 3.89 13.79
N GLY A 98 -20.11 3.53 12.54
CA GLY A 98 -18.80 3.78 11.94
C GLY A 98 -18.51 2.95 10.68
N GLY A 99 -17.36 3.22 10.04
CA GLY A 99 -16.93 2.53 8.82
C GLY A 99 -16.28 1.16 9.06
N ALA A 100 -15.40 1.04 10.05
CA ALA A 100 -14.74 -0.22 10.39
C ALA A 100 -15.60 -1.05 11.35
N VAL A 101 -15.99 -2.26 10.95
CA VAL A 101 -16.86 -3.16 11.74
C VAL A 101 -16.04 -4.23 12.45
N TYR A 102 -15.14 -4.90 11.71
CA TYR A 102 -14.27 -5.93 12.26
C TYR A 102 -12.98 -6.03 11.46
N ALA A 103 -11.87 -6.30 12.14
CA ALA A 103 -10.60 -6.61 11.49
C ALA A 103 -9.87 -7.65 12.33
N THR A 104 -9.44 -8.72 11.68
CA THR A 104 -8.56 -9.73 12.28
C THR A 104 -7.48 -10.11 11.29
N LEU A 105 -6.23 -10.07 11.77
CA LEU A 105 -5.08 -10.59 11.07
C LEU A 105 -4.46 -11.67 11.95
N THR A 106 -4.16 -12.81 11.35
CA THR A 106 -3.52 -13.89 12.10
C THR A 106 -2.07 -13.59 12.39
N GLU A 107 -1.54 -14.28 13.40
CA GLU A 107 -0.12 -14.25 13.71
C GLU A 107 0.68 -15.01 12.63
N PRO A 108 1.64 -14.35 11.93
CA PRO A 108 2.49 -15.03 10.97
C PRO A 108 3.23 -16.20 11.61
N GLY A 109 3.27 -17.34 10.92
CA GLY A 109 3.82 -18.61 11.41
C GLY A 109 2.82 -19.50 12.16
N LYS A 110 1.63 -18.99 12.52
CA LYS A 110 0.52 -19.80 13.03
C LYS A 110 -0.58 -19.99 12.00
N ASP A 111 -0.91 -18.94 11.28
CA ASP A 111 -1.94 -18.93 10.24
C ASP A 111 -1.66 -17.77 9.28
N ARG A 112 -2.22 -17.82 8.08
CA ARG A 112 -1.99 -16.86 6.99
C ARG A 112 -3.21 -16.04 6.63
N ARG A 113 -4.32 -16.25 7.34
CA ARG A 113 -5.65 -15.71 7.00
C ARG A 113 -5.95 -14.39 7.70
N SER A 114 -6.91 -13.66 7.14
CA SER A 114 -7.42 -12.39 7.66
C SER A 114 -8.91 -12.26 7.31
N ILE A 115 -9.62 -11.49 8.13
CA ILE A 115 -11.01 -11.10 7.86
C ILE A 115 -11.13 -9.60 8.12
N TYR A 116 -11.77 -8.89 7.20
CA TYR A 116 -12.19 -7.52 7.37
C TYR A 116 -13.68 -7.42 7.12
N ALA A 117 -14.38 -6.66 7.95
CA ALA A 117 -15.74 -6.20 7.71
C ALA A 117 -15.77 -4.70 7.81
N SER A 118 -16.37 -4.03 6.84
CA SER A 118 -16.49 -2.58 6.82
C SER A 118 -17.80 -2.15 6.18
N ARG A 119 -18.44 -1.15 6.77
CA ARG A 119 -19.47 -0.40 6.08
C ARG A 119 -18.81 0.48 5.03
N VAL A 120 -19.34 0.45 3.82
CA VAL A 120 -18.90 1.28 2.70
C VAL A 120 -20.05 2.12 2.16
N ASP A 121 -19.75 3.05 1.25
CA ASP A 121 -20.74 3.97 0.68
C ASP A 121 -21.96 3.24 0.09
N GLY A 122 -23.14 3.87 0.23
CA GLY A 122 -24.40 3.34 -0.30
C GLY A 122 -25.07 2.28 0.58
N ASP A 123 -24.90 2.37 1.90
CA ASP A 123 -25.47 1.44 2.89
C ASP A 123 -25.12 -0.02 2.61
N ARG A 124 -23.83 -0.26 2.37
CA ARG A 124 -23.31 -1.59 2.06
C ARG A 124 -22.41 -2.10 3.17
N LEU A 125 -22.44 -3.40 3.39
CA LEU A 125 -21.48 -4.11 4.23
C LEU A 125 -20.58 -4.95 3.34
N GLN A 126 -19.29 -4.65 3.38
CA GLN A 126 -18.28 -5.41 2.67
C GLN A 126 -17.55 -6.33 3.66
N LEU A 127 -17.53 -7.62 3.36
CA LEU A 127 -16.72 -8.63 4.03
C LEU A 127 -15.59 -9.06 3.11
N CYS A 128 -14.38 -9.08 3.60
CA CYS A 128 -13.19 -9.50 2.88
C CYS A 128 -12.48 -10.61 3.65
N PHE A 129 -12.28 -11.75 3.00
CA PHE A 129 -11.55 -12.89 3.53
C PHE A 129 -10.25 -13.01 2.75
N GLY A 130 -9.12 -12.74 3.40
CA GLY A 130 -7.81 -12.68 2.76
C GLY A 130 -6.84 -13.72 3.29
N THR A 131 -5.88 -14.13 2.47
CA THR A 131 -4.77 -15.01 2.85
C THR A 131 -3.46 -14.55 2.20
N TRP A 132 -2.32 -14.80 2.84
CA TRP A 132 -0.97 -14.67 2.27
C TRP A 132 -0.50 -16.00 1.67
N ALA A 133 -1.35 -16.73 0.97
CA ALA A 133 -0.99 -18.00 0.36
C ALA A 133 -1.86 -18.27 -0.87
N ASP A 134 -1.47 -19.31 -1.61
CA ASP A 134 -2.26 -19.85 -2.70
C ASP A 134 -3.38 -20.80 -2.21
N ASP A 135 -4.06 -20.42 -1.13
CA ASP A 135 -5.13 -21.20 -0.49
C ASP A 135 -6.51 -20.94 -1.11
N ASP A 136 -7.46 -21.82 -0.81
CA ASP A 136 -8.87 -21.63 -1.15
C ASP A 136 -9.53 -20.54 -0.29
N LEU A 137 -10.33 -19.72 -0.96
CA LEU A 137 -11.05 -18.61 -0.35
C LEU A 137 -12.54 -18.95 -0.22
N PRO A 138 -13.22 -18.49 0.83
CA PRO A 138 -14.65 -18.74 0.98
C PRO A 138 -15.41 -18.07 -0.16
N ARG A 139 -16.39 -18.80 -0.71
CA ARG A 139 -17.25 -18.36 -1.82
C ARG A 139 -18.74 -18.33 -1.48
N THR A 140 -19.10 -18.80 -0.29
CA THR A 140 -20.46 -18.85 0.26
C THR A 140 -20.43 -18.40 1.71
N LEU A 141 -21.57 -17.97 2.27
CA LEU A 141 -21.68 -17.60 3.68
C LEU A 141 -21.31 -18.77 4.61
N GLN A 142 -21.68 -20.00 4.24
CA GLN A 142 -21.29 -21.19 5.01
C GLN A 142 -19.78 -21.40 5.02
N ALA A 143 -19.12 -21.30 3.86
CA ALA A 143 -17.66 -21.38 3.78
C ALA A 143 -16.98 -20.24 4.54
N ALA A 144 -17.59 -19.04 4.56
CA ALA A 144 -17.08 -17.90 5.34
C ALA A 144 -17.10 -18.17 6.85
N LYS A 145 -18.16 -18.81 7.37
CA LYS A 145 -18.21 -19.25 8.78
C LYS A 145 -17.14 -20.29 9.09
N GLU A 146 -17.01 -21.31 8.24
CA GLU A 146 -15.99 -22.35 8.40
C GLU A 146 -14.57 -21.79 8.33
N TYR A 147 -14.35 -20.86 7.40
CA TYR A 147 -13.10 -20.12 7.28
C TYR A 147 -12.74 -19.43 8.60
N MET A 148 -13.67 -18.68 9.19
CA MET A 148 -13.46 -18.00 10.47
C MET A 148 -13.25 -18.98 11.64
N ASN A 149 -14.06 -20.02 11.75
CA ASN A 149 -14.04 -20.95 12.89
C ASN A 149 -12.77 -21.83 12.92
N THR A 150 -12.14 -22.03 11.77
CA THR A 150 -10.91 -22.81 11.65
C THR A 150 -9.64 -21.96 11.76
N MET A 151 -9.75 -20.63 11.90
CA MET A 151 -8.58 -19.75 12.08
C MET A 151 -7.88 -19.99 13.41
N VAL A 152 -6.54 -19.99 13.38
CA VAL A 152 -5.72 -20.04 14.60
C VAL A 152 -5.58 -18.63 15.17
N LEU A 153 -6.46 -18.29 16.11
CA LEU A 153 -6.51 -16.99 16.76
C LEU A 153 -6.10 -17.08 18.24
N GLN A 154 -5.67 -15.94 18.81
CA GLN A 154 -5.38 -15.86 20.26
C GLN A 154 -6.66 -15.82 21.10
N LEU A 155 -7.73 -15.27 20.54
CA LEU A 155 -9.07 -15.23 21.12
C LEU A 155 -10.06 -15.80 20.10
N PRO A 156 -11.12 -16.48 20.54
CA PRO A 156 -12.14 -16.97 19.62
C PRO A 156 -12.77 -15.81 18.84
N PRO A 157 -13.24 -16.04 17.60
CA PRO A 157 -14.02 -15.05 16.87
C PRO A 157 -15.24 -14.61 17.70
N PRO A 158 -15.64 -13.34 17.62
CA PRO A 158 -16.78 -12.87 18.38
C PRO A 158 -18.08 -13.53 17.88
N GLU A 159 -18.92 -13.99 18.80
CA GLU A 159 -20.17 -14.71 18.49
C GLU A 159 -21.10 -13.90 17.56
N TRP A 160 -21.19 -12.59 17.79
CA TRP A 160 -22.00 -11.69 16.96
C TRP A 160 -21.60 -11.69 15.48
N PHE A 161 -20.34 -12.02 15.14
CA PHE A 161 -19.93 -12.07 13.74
C PHE A 161 -20.56 -13.25 13.01
N SER A 162 -20.70 -14.40 13.69
CA SER A 162 -21.41 -15.55 13.11
C SER A 162 -22.91 -15.25 12.96
N GLU A 163 -23.53 -14.60 13.94
CA GLU A 163 -24.94 -14.17 13.87
C GLU A 163 -25.15 -13.13 12.76
N MET A 164 -24.20 -12.21 12.56
CA MET A 164 -24.21 -11.27 11.44
C MET A 164 -24.19 -12.01 10.10
N LEU A 165 -23.36 -13.05 9.94
CA LEU A 165 -23.34 -13.88 8.72
C LEU A 165 -24.68 -14.60 8.50
N ASP A 166 -25.36 -15.04 9.55
CA ASP A 166 -26.71 -15.63 9.47
C ASP A 166 -27.74 -14.64 8.93
N LEU A 167 -27.76 -13.41 9.48
CA LEU A 167 -28.69 -12.37 9.03
C LEU A 167 -28.43 -11.90 7.60
N LEU A 168 -27.17 -11.92 7.15
CA LEU A 168 -26.82 -11.56 5.77
C LEU A 168 -27.36 -12.56 4.73
N ALA A 169 -27.74 -13.78 5.14
CA ALA A 169 -28.39 -14.74 4.25
C ALA A 169 -29.74 -14.23 3.71
N GLU A 170 -30.42 -13.33 4.44
CA GLU A 170 -31.67 -12.69 3.98
C GLU A 170 -31.48 -11.83 2.73
N VAL A 171 -30.24 -11.45 2.42
CA VAL A 171 -29.90 -10.55 1.31
C VAL A 171 -28.80 -11.12 0.42
N GLU A 172 -28.53 -12.43 0.52
CA GLU A 172 -27.51 -13.13 -0.27
C GLU A 172 -27.80 -13.08 -1.77
N ASP A 173 -29.08 -13.06 -2.17
CA ASP A 173 -29.52 -12.94 -3.55
C ASP A 173 -29.11 -11.61 -4.22
N ARG A 174 -28.85 -10.57 -3.41
CA ARG A 174 -28.42 -9.23 -3.85
C ARG A 174 -26.94 -8.96 -3.61
N MET A 175 -26.22 -9.93 -3.07
CA MET A 175 -24.79 -9.83 -2.81
C MET A 175 -24.00 -9.81 -4.13
N THR A 176 -22.99 -8.96 -4.20
CA THR A 176 -21.93 -9.08 -5.21
C THR A 176 -20.72 -9.78 -4.64
N PHE A 177 -20.14 -10.70 -5.41
CA PHE A 177 -18.99 -11.50 -5.03
C PHE A 177 -17.81 -11.29 -5.97
N SER A 178 -16.59 -11.19 -5.43
CA SER A 178 -15.37 -11.18 -6.25
C SER A 178 -14.22 -11.94 -5.60
N VAL A 179 -13.28 -12.41 -6.41
CA VAL A 179 -12.01 -13.01 -5.97
C VAL A 179 -10.88 -12.28 -6.65
N VAL A 180 -9.89 -11.86 -5.87
CA VAL A 180 -8.75 -11.10 -6.35
C VAL A 180 -7.46 -11.81 -5.98
N HIS A 181 -6.62 -12.00 -6.99
CA HIS A 181 -5.22 -12.37 -6.83
C HIS A 181 -4.41 -11.08 -6.85
N VAL A 182 -3.85 -10.70 -5.72
CA VAL A 182 -3.06 -9.47 -5.64
C VAL A 182 -1.73 -9.74 -6.34
N PRO A 183 -1.43 -9.06 -7.46
CA PRO A 183 -0.16 -9.23 -8.15
C PRO A 183 1.01 -8.75 -7.28
N PRO A 184 2.24 -9.17 -7.62
CA PRO A 184 3.45 -8.76 -6.91
C PRO A 184 3.54 -7.24 -6.65
N THR A 185 3.90 -6.92 -5.42
CA THR A 185 4.18 -5.55 -4.98
C THR A 185 5.46 -5.07 -5.63
N SER A 186 5.51 -3.81 -6.08
CA SER A 186 6.71 -3.31 -6.78
C SER A 186 6.90 -1.81 -6.69
N TYR A 187 8.16 -1.41 -6.74
CA TYR A 187 8.64 -0.03 -6.62
C TYR A 187 9.66 0.28 -7.70
N ILE A 188 9.41 1.31 -8.50
CA ILE A 188 10.35 1.86 -9.47
C ILE A 188 11.09 3.02 -8.82
N ARG A 189 12.38 2.83 -8.55
CA ARG A 189 13.24 3.76 -7.81
C ARG A 189 13.75 4.90 -8.69
N PHE A 190 12.86 5.73 -9.24
CA PHE A 190 13.23 6.82 -10.16
C PHE A 190 14.26 7.82 -9.61
N HIS A 191 14.38 7.94 -8.29
CA HIS A 191 15.43 8.74 -7.65
C HIS A 191 16.86 8.23 -7.91
N GLN A 192 17.00 6.97 -8.36
CA GLN A 192 18.26 6.34 -8.79
C GLN A 192 18.43 6.36 -10.32
N ALA A 193 17.47 6.86 -11.08
CA ALA A 193 17.51 6.78 -12.53
C ALA A 193 18.60 7.66 -13.15
N VAL A 194 19.30 7.11 -14.14
CA VAL A 194 20.16 7.89 -15.04
C VAL A 194 19.33 8.56 -16.15
N SER A 195 19.81 9.70 -16.66
CA SER A 195 19.33 10.29 -17.93
C SER A 195 17.80 10.41 -18.04
N LEU A 196 17.11 10.85 -16.99
CA LEU A 196 15.68 11.20 -17.08
C LEU A 196 15.50 12.58 -17.72
N PRO A 197 14.44 12.77 -18.54
CA PRO A 197 14.13 14.09 -19.05
C PRO A 197 13.71 15.01 -17.90
N SER A 198 14.24 16.24 -17.93
CA SER A 198 14.04 17.24 -16.87
C SER A 198 12.57 17.55 -16.60
N ASN A 199 11.71 17.50 -17.62
CA ASN A 199 10.29 17.77 -17.56
C ASN A 199 9.41 16.52 -17.49
N TRP A 200 9.92 15.42 -16.93
CA TRP A 200 9.14 14.20 -16.72
C TRP A 200 9.22 13.73 -15.26
N VAL A 201 8.07 13.38 -14.69
CA VAL A 201 7.94 12.84 -13.33
C VAL A 201 6.86 11.75 -13.28
N ALA A 202 6.80 11.01 -12.17
CA ALA A 202 5.77 9.99 -11.94
C ALA A 202 5.23 10.06 -10.50
N ILE A 203 3.95 9.75 -10.33
CA ILE A 203 3.28 9.68 -9.01
C ILE A 203 2.33 8.47 -8.93
N GLY A 204 1.84 8.17 -7.73
CA GLY A 204 0.87 7.11 -7.52
C GLY A 204 1.43 5.72 -7.82
N ASP A 205 0.62 4.87 -8.43
CA ASP A 205 0.97 3.47 -8.70
C ASP A 205 1.94 3.29 -9.88
N SER A 206 2.18 4.36 -10.65
CA SER A 206 3.26 4.43 -11.64
C SER A 206 4.64 4.36 -10.97
N VAL A 207 4.76 4.80 -9.71
CA VAL A 207 6.02 4.73 -8.93
C VAL A 207 6.05 3.47 -8.08
N MET A 208 4.99 3.24 -7.28
CA MET A 208 4.98 2.20 -6.27
C MET A 208 3.57 1.64 -6.13
N ARG A 209 3.43 0.33 -6.30
CA ARG A 209 2.19 -0.41 -6.12
C ARG A 209 2.35 -1.29 -4.89
N LEU A 210 1.63 -0.96 -3.83
CA LEU A 210 1.69 -1.61 -2.51
C LEU A 210 0.74 -2.81 -2.43
N ASN A 211 0.89 -3.60 -1.36
CA ASN A 211 -0.18 -4.49 -0.93
C ASN A 211 -1.41 -3.63 -0.51
N PRO A 212 -2.65 -4.08 -0.76
CA PRO A 212 -3.84 -3.29 -0.45
C PRO A 212 -4.32 -3.41 1.00
N VAL A 213 -3.78 -4.38 1.75
CA VAL A 213 -4.24 -4.75 3.11
C VAL A 213 -4.28 -3.56 4.07
N PHE A 214 -3.31 -2.67 3.97
CA PHE A 214 -3.18 -1.54 4.88
C PHE A 214 -3.88 -0.25 4.40
N GLY A 215 -4.57 -0.27 3.26
CA GLY A 215 -5.31 0.89 2.77
C GLY A 215 -4.47 2.13 2.41
N GLN A 216 -3.16 1.97 2.17
CA GLN A 216 -2.22 3.10 2.05
C GLN A 216 -2.11 3.72 0.64
N GLY A 217 -2.74 3.12 -0.37
CA GLY A 217 -2.59 3.51 -1.78
C GLY A 217 -2.98 4.96 -2.07
N CYS A 218 -4.16 5.39 -1.60
CA CYS A 218 -4.66 6.74 -1.79
C CYS A 218 -3.81 7.79 -1.07
N SER A 219 -3.45 7.54 0.19
CA SER A 219 -2.58 8.43 0.98
C SER A 219 -1.22 8.63 0.32
N LYS A 220 -0.59 7.55 -0.18
CA LYS A 220 0.65 7.62 -0.96
C LYS A 220 0.47 8.47 -2.22
N ALA A 221 -0.61 8.28 -2.97
CA ALA A 221 -0.86 9.06 -4.19
C ALA A 221 -1.02 10.56 -3.89
N LEU A 222 -1.75 10.91 -2.81
CA LEU A 222 -1.90 12.28 -2.34
C LEU A 222 -0.57 12.89 -1.90
N ILE A 223 0.27 12.16 -1.17
CA ILE A 223 1.63 12.61 -0.81
C ILE A 223 2.47 12.90 -2.07
N GLY A 224 2.32 12.08 -3.12
CA GLY A 224 2.94 12.31 -4.42
C GLY A 224 2.46 13.60 -5.08
N ALA A 225 1.15 13.86 -5.08
CA ALA A 225 0.55 15.08 -5.63
C ALA A 225 0.98 16.34 -4.86
N ILE A 226 0.97 16.29 -3.52
CA ILE A 226 1.45 17.38 -2.66
C ILE A 226 2.92 17.67 -2.94
N THR A 227 3.74 16.63 -3.09
CA THR A 227 5.17 16.78 -3.41
C THR A 227 5.38 17.43 -4.77
N LEU A 228 4.57 17.08 -5.76
CA LEU A 228 4.62 17.71 -7.08
C LEU A 228 4.23 19.19 -6.99
N ASN A 229 3.18 19.51 -6.23
CA ASN A 229 2.77 20.89 -5.99
C ASN A 229 3.91 21.72 -5.37
N THR A 230 4.57 21.21 -4.32
CA THR A 230 5.72 21.87 -3.70
C THR A 230 6.83 22.14 -4.72
N ALA A 231 7.23 21.12 -5.50
CA ALA A 231 8.28 21.28 -6.50
C ALA A 231 7.92 22.30 -7.60
N LEU A 232 6.66 22.35 -8.02
CA LEU A 232 6.18 23.33 -9.00
C LEU A 232 6.15 24.75 -8.45
N HIS A 233 5.77 24.93 -7.18
CA HIS A 233 5.85 26.23 -6.51
C HIS A 233 7.28 26.71 -6.39
N GLU A 234 8.22 25.85 -5.99
CA GLU A 234 9.64 26.17 -5.94
C GLU A 234 10.20 26.55 -7.32
N ALA A 235 9.82 25.80 -8.37
CA ALA A 235 10.20 26.13 -9.74
C ALA A 235 9.69 27.52 -10.16
N LYS A 236 8.44 27.84 -9.84
CA LYS A 236 7.82 29.15 -10.13
C LYS A 236 8.51 30.31 -9.39
N VAL A 237 8.90 30.11 -8.14
CA VAL A 237 9.59 31.15 -7.35
C VAL A 237 10.97 31.44 -7.92
N ASN A 238 11.68 30.41 -8.40
CA ASN A 238 13.05 30.52 -8.89
C ASN A 238 13.14 30.92 -10.38
N GLY A 239 12.01 31.04 -11.09
CA GLY A 239 11.99 31.53 -12.46
C GLY A 239 10.73 31.15 -13.23
N ASN A 240 10.73 31.50 -14.52
CA ASN A 240 9.63 31.19 -15.42
C ASN A 240 9.92 29.86 -16.15
N GLY A 241 9.35 28.76 -15.64
CA GLY A 241 9.35 27.46 -16.33
C GLY A 241 9.88 26.29 -15.52
N ILE A 242 10.00 25.12 -16.18
CA ILE A 242 10.50 23.89 -15.56
C ILE A 242 12.04 23.85 -15.65
N PRO A 243 12.77 23.88 -14.51
CA PRO A 243 14.22 23.91 -14.51
C PRO A 243 14.83 22.61 -15.05
N SER A 244 16.08 22.68 -15.53
CA SER A 244 16.80 21.55 -16.15
C SER A 244 17.05 20.37 -15.21
N ASN A 245 16.97 20.57 -13.89
CA ASN A 245 17.11 19.54 -12.87
C ASN A 245 15.77 19.13 -12.22
N PHE A 246 14.62 19.60 -12.72
CA PHE A 246 13.33 19.45 -12.06
C PHE A 246 12.99 17.99 -11.71
N SER A 247 13.05 17.08 -12.70
CA SER A 247 12.80 15.66 -12.49
C SER A 247 13.65 15.05 -11.37
N LYS A 248 14.97 15.29 -11.42
CA LYS A 248 15.91 14.80 -10.40
C LYS A 248 15.60 15.35 -9.01
N SER A 249 15.33 16.65 -8.91
CA SER A 249 14.98 17.31 -7.65
C SER A 249 13.66 16.78 -7.10
N PHE A 250 12.65 16.60 -7.95
CA PHE A 250 11.35 16.03 -7.57
C PHE A 250 11.50 14.61 -7.01
N PHE A 251 12.18 13.70 -7.71
CA PHE A 251 12.32 12.32 -7.23
C PHE A 251 13.16 12.23 -5.95
N LYS A 252 14.16 13.10 -5.78
CA LYS A 252 14.90 13.22 -4.51
C LYS A 252 14.01 13.71 -3.36
N LEU A 253 13.07 14.63 -3.64
CA LEU A 253 12.10 15.12 -2.66
C LEU A 253 11.01 14.07 -2.35
N GLN A 254 10.60 13.29 -3.35
CA GLN A 254 9.55 12.27 -3.23
C GLN A 254 10.02 11.04 -2.44
N GLN A 255 11.23 10.54 -2.71
CA GLN A 255 11.76 9.29 -2.15
C GLN A 255 11.56 9.15 -0.62
N PRO A 256 12.02 10.08 0.23
CA PRO A 256 11.93 9.89 1.67
C PRO A 256 10.49 9.96 2.20
N LYS A 257 9.56 10.55 1.43
CA LYS A 257 8.14 10.68 1.81
C LYS A 257 7.34 9.42 1.51
N ILE A 258 7.81 8.57 0.59
CA ILE A 258 7.08 7.37 0.17
C ILE A 258 7.78 6.05 0.52
N GLU A 259 9.08 6.08 0.81
CA GLU A 259 9.87 4.88 1.12
C GLU A 259 9.34 4.11 2.33
N GLY A 260 8.83 4.81 3.35
CA GLY A 260 8.26 4.17 4.54
C GLY A 260 7.08 3.24 4.22
N PHE A 261 6.30 3.52 3.16
CA PHE A 261 5.23 2.61 2.73
C PHE A 261 5.80 1.30 2.18
N TRP A 262 6.84 1.38 1.34
CA TRP A 262 7.50 0.21 0.78
C TRP A 262 8.12 -0.66 1.86
N GLU A 263 8.94 -0.07 2.73
CA GLU A 263 9.60 -0.83 3.78
C GLU A 263 8.59 -1.36 4.79
N GLY A 264 7.55 -0.60 5.14
CA GLY A 264 6.48 -1.07 6.03
C GLY A 264 5.77 -2.32 5.50
N THR A 265 5.26 -2.28 4.27
CA THR A 265 4.53 -3.42 3.69
C THR A 265 5.45 -4.61 3.44
N LYS A 266 6.64 -4.38 2.87
CA LYS A 266 7.63 -5.44 2.60
C LYS A 266 8.02 -6.16 3.88
N ASN A 267 8.34 -5.40 4.94
CA ASN A 267 8.72 -6.00 6.21
C ASN A 267 7.58 -6.81 6.82
N TYR A 268 6.34 -6.37 6.73
CA TYR A 268 5.20 -7.17 7.19
C TYR A 268 5.04 -8.46 6.36
N ASP A 269 5.05 -8.35 5.03
CA ASP A 269 4.83 -9.49 4.14
C ASP A 269 5.93 -10.55 4.26
N TYR A 270 7.17 -10.17 4.58
CA TYR A 270 8.29 -11.10 4.83
C TYR A 270 8.13 -11.94 6.10
N SER A 271 7.10 -11.68 6.91
CA SER A 271 6.76 -12.54 8.04
C SER A 271 6.05 -13.83 7.63
N TYR A 272 5.53 -13.91 6.40
CA TYR A 272 4.91 -15.11 5.84
C TYR A 272 5.93 -15.92 5.04
N ASP A 273 5.95 -17.23 5.29
CA ASP A 273 6.85 -18.21 4.68
C ASP A 273 6.61 -18.45 3.18
N THR A 274 5.42 -18.09 2.70
CA THR A 274 4.98 -18.13 1.31
C THR A 274 5.46 -16.95 0.47
N THR A 275 5.90 -15.86 1.11
CA THR A 275 6.35 -14.66 0.39
C THR A 275 7.62 -14.94 -0.39
N VAL A 276 7.65 -14.55 -1.66
CA VAL A 276 8.86 -14.55 -2.48
C VAL A 276 9.53 -13.19 -2.31
N PRO A 277 10.70 -13.11 -1.65
CA PRO A 277 11.38 -11.85 -1.39
C PRO A 277 11.93 -11.21 -2.68
N ILE A 278 12.32 -9.94 -2.57
CA ILE A 278 13.10 -9.26 -3.61
C ILE A 278 14.38 -10.06 -3.88
N THR A 279 14.82 -10.12 -5.14
CA THR A 279 16.11 -10.71 -5.51
C THR A 279 17.25 -10.14 -4.65
N GLY A 280 17.99 -11.03 -3.98
CA GLY A 280 19.10 -10.68 -3.09
C GLY A 280 18.70 -10.47 -1.62
N GLU A 281 17.41 -10.41 -1.30
CA GLU A 281 16.91 -10.46 0.07
C GLU A 281 16.41 -11.86 0.44
N THR A 282 16.26 -12.11 1.74
CA THR A 282 15.64 -13.33 2.27
C THR A 282 14.48 -12.95 3.17
N LEU A 283 13.68 -13.93 3.58
CA LEU A 283 12.65 -13.70 4.59
C LEU A 283 13.22 -13.23 5.94
N THR A 284 14.50 -13.42 6.22
CA THR A 284 15.13 -12.90 7.47
C THR A 284 15.56 -11.44 7.37
N THR A 285 15.59 -10.86 6.17
CA THR A 285 15.81 -9.42 5.96
C THR A 285 14.75 -8.63 6.73
N GLY A 286 15.19 -7.69 7.57
CA GLY A 286 14.31 -6.86 8.39
C GLY A 286 13.71 -7.54 9.64
N SER A 287 14.20 -8.73 10.02
CA SER A 287 13.71 -9.49 11.18
C SER A 287 13.73 -8.72 12.50
N ILE A 288 14.78 -7.90 12.75
CA ILE A 288 14.87 -7.05 13.95
C ILE A 288 13.73 -6.02 13.98
N LEU A 289 13.46 -5.38 12.84
CA LEU A 289 12.38 -4.41 12.72
C LEU A 289 11.01 -5.07 12.92
N ARG A 290 10.77 -6.24 12.31
CA ARG A 290 9.55 -7.01 12.56
C ARG A 290 9.37 -7.38 14.02
N TRP A 291 10.43 -7.87 14.66
CA TRP A 291 10.42 -8.19 16.09
C TRP A 291 10.05 -6.96 16.92
N TYR A 292 10.65 -5.80 16.62
CA TYR A 292 10.37 -4.55 17.31
C TYR A 292 8.91 -4.14 17.15
N MET A 293 8.40 -4.14 15.92
CA MET A 293 7.01 -3.74 15.63
C MET A 293 6.01 -4.68 16.30
N ARG A 294 6.30 -5.99 16.36
CA ARG A 294 5.48 -6.94 17.10
C ARG A 294 5.45 -6.65 18.59
N ARG A 295 6.60 -6.31 19.19
CA ARG A 295 6.67 -5.91 20.61
C ARG A 295 5.94 -4.60 20.87
N LEU A 296 6.05 -3.64 19.95
CA LEU A 296 5.30 -2.39 20.02
C LEU A 296 3.79 -2.63 19.98
N GLN A 297 3.30 -3.48 19.08
CA GLN A 297 1.89 -3.84 19.01
C GLN A 297 1.38 -4.46 20.31
N THR A 298 2.13 -5.37 20.92
CA THR A 298 1.78 -5.94 22.22
C THR A 298 1.77 -4.88 23.32
N LEU A 299 2.79 -4.02 23.38
CA LEU A 299 2.87 -2.94 24.36
C LEU A 299 1.72 -1.92 24.20
N ALA A 300 1.32 -1.63 22.96
CA ALA A 300 0.23 -0.72 22.64
C ALA A 300 -1.14 -1.18 23.17
N LEU A 301 -1.30 -2.44 23.60
CA LEU A 301 -2.52 -2.93 24.24
C LEU A 301 -2.69 -2.38 25.67
N THR A 302 -1.60 -1.99 26.33
CA THR A 302 -1.62 -1.60 27.75
C THR A 302 -0.95 -0.24 28.02
N ASP A 303 -0.06 0.23 27.14
CA ASP A 303 0.61 1.53 27.28
C ASP A 303 0.03 2.58 26.33
N LYS A 304 -0.51 3.67 26.90
CA LYS A 304 -1.16 4.75 26.13
C LYS A 304 -0.22 5.48 25.16
N GLN A 305 1.06 5.62 25.51
CA GLN A 305 2.02 6.32 24.64
C GLN A 305 2.40 5.45 23.45
N ALA A 306 2.67 4.16 23.67
CA ALA A 306 2.92 3.20 22.61
C ALA A 306 1.70 3.08 21.69
N ASN A 307 0.49 3.00 22.27
CA ASN A 307 -0.76 2.98 21.52
C ASN A 307 -0.92 4.21 20.63
N SER A 308 -0.76 5.40 21.20
CA SER A 308 -0.88 6.66 20.45
C SER A 308 0.16 6.73 19.32
N ALA A 309 1.42 6.40 19.59
CA ALA A 309 2.47 6.42 18.58
C ALA A 309 2.19 5.41 17.45
N PHE A 310 1.77 4.19 17.79
CA PHE A 310 1.43 3.15 16.83
C PHE A 310 0.23 3.56 15.96
N TRP A 311 -0.84 4.08 16.57
CA TRP A 311 -2.04 4.53 15.87
C TRP A 311 -1.76 5.71 14.92
N HIS A 312 -1.13 6.78 15.41
CA HIS A 312 -0.87 7.96 14.57
C HIS A 312 0.09 7.64 13.42
N SER A 313 1.10 6.79 13.65
CA SER A 313 2.00 6.35 12.59
C SER A 313 1.26 5.49 11.56
N GLY A 314 0.45 4.52 12.00
CA GLY A 314 -0.35 3.66 11.13
C GLY A 314 -1.38 4.44 10.30
N MET A 315 -1.95 5.50 10.86
CA MET A 315 -2.90 6.41 10.19
C MET A 315 -2.21 7.53 9.39
N ILE A 316 -0.87 7.55 9.32
CA ILE A 316 -0.09 8.55 8.57
C ILE A 316 -0.33 9.98 9.11
N LEU A 317 -0.67 10.10 10.40
CA LEU A 317 -0.84 11.36 11.12
C LEU A 317 0.46 11.83 11.80
N SER A 318 1.44 10.94 11.88
CA SER A 318 2.79 11.26 12.36
C SER A 318 3.85 10.60 11.47
N PRO A 319 5.10 11.11 11.47
CA PRO A 319 6.19 10.45 10.78
C PRO A 319 6.44 9.05 11.33
N GLY A 320 6.83 8.11 10.46
CA GLY A 320 7.11 6.73 10.87
C GLY A 320 8.17 6.61 11.97
N ILE A 321 9.09 7.59 12.09
CA ILE A 321 10.11 7.61 13.15
C ILE A 321 9.52 7.75 14.57
N THR A 322 8.28 8.23 14.70
CA THR A 322 7.61 8.44 16.00
C THR A 322 7.52 7.15 16.81
N VAL A 323 7.40 5.98 16.17
CA VAL A 323 7.35 4.72 16.91
C VAL A 323 8.68 4.36 17.57
N PHE A 324 9.81 4.94 17.11
CA PHE A 324 11.16 4.69 17.61
C PHE A 324 11.61 5.73 18.64
N GLN A 325 10.70 6.51 19.21
CA GLN A 325 11.06 7.46 20.26
C GLN A 325 11.80 6.75 21.42
N PRO A 326 12.87 7.34 22.00
CA PRO A 326 13.70 6.67 22.98
C PRO A 326 12.92 6.07 24.15
N LEU A 327 11.90 6.78 24.65
CA LEU A 327 11.08 6.28 25.75
C LEU A 327 10.25 5.05 25.37
N ILE A 328 9.73 4.97 24.14
CA ILE A 328 9.00 3.78 23.64
C ILE A 328 9.95 2.60 23.52
N VAL A 329 11.15 2.83 22.98
CA VAL A 329 12.20 1.80 22.89
C VAL A 329 12.55 1.28 24.29
N MET A 330 12.76 2.17 25.27
CA MET A 330 13.05 1.79 26.65
C MET A 330 11.91 0.99 27.28
N LYS A 331 10.64 1.37 27.05
CA LYS A 331 9.48 0.61 27.54
C LYS A 331 9.42 -0.80 26.95
N ILE A 332 9.71 -0.94 25.65
CA ILE A 332 9.78 -2.25 25.00
C ILE A 332 10.89 -3.09 25.64
N LEU A 333 12.11 -2.55 25.80
CA LEU A 333 13.22 -3.27 26.43
C LEU A 333 12.91 -3.65 27.88
N TRP A 334 12.29 -2.77 28.65
CA TRP A 334 11.86 -3.03 30.02
C TRP A 334 10.83 -4.17 30.10
N SER A 335 9.87 -4.20 29.16
CA SER A 335 8.87 -5.27 29.11
C SER A 335 9.47 -6.67 28.95
N LEU A 336 10.66 -6.79 28.32
CA LEU A 336 11.37 -8.05 28.16
C LEU A 336 12.01 -8.54 29.46
N VAL A 337 12.42 -7.61 30.33
CA VAL A 337 12.99 -7.93 31.64
C VAL A 337 11.88 -8.43 32.56
N VAL A 338 10.76 -7.71 32.62
CA VAL A 338 9.62 -8.06 33.49
C VAL A 338 9.01 -9.41 33.09
N GLN A 339 8.83 -9.68 31.80
CA GLN A 339 8.29 -10.96 31.30
C GLN A 339 9.19 -12.18 31.58
N ARG A 340 10.48 -11.98 31.87
CA ARG A 340 11.40 -13.08 32.22
C ARG A 340 11.40 -13.42 33.71
N CYS A 341 10.84 -12.55 34.55
CA CYS A 341 10.78 -12.73 36.01
C CYS A 341 9.45 -13.32 36.49
N THR A 342 8.50 -13.56 35.58
CA THR A 342 7.18 -14.16 35.81
C THR A 342 7.06 -15.48 35.07
#